data_AF-A0A1F2XV06-F1
#
_entry.id   AF-A0A1F2XV06-F1
#
_cell.length_a   1.000
_cell.length_b   1.000
_cell.length_c   1.000
_cell.angle_alpha   90.00
_cell.angle_beta   90.00
_cell.angle_gamma   90.00
#
_symmetry.space_group_name_H-M   'P 1'
#
loop_
_entity.id
_entity.type
_entity.pdbx_description
1 polymer ?
#
loop_
_entity_poly.entity_id
_entity_poly.type
_entity_poly.pdbx_seq_one_letter_code
_entity_poly.pdbx_strand_id
1 'polypeptide(L)'
;MRQEETRVLKIARSLLFSGPREFAAMPLVVRLATATSLIAVILALALLLPLPSARSQATVKSFELRPGVVVSLDKNEAYVMKPEGGIAAVNLAQGNELWRSSEAAKPLTVSGDLLISQAEPKAGERALRIVTLNTSEDGRPEVQQSVELPKGVNAMIGETPNRSFKAVARVVTGEAAVAWEYAERPLRGMRMGQEVLPDESAPVPGRDEPRRRGALEGEKEEEGGEMEVTNGSFRLDLKSGEVSAKRLGSNVTERKALRAAQSAPPARVAGVPEPQFLSADGRHVMNPERVADDTAWDKYVWTVYDAATGERVGQAKSHVRYAPFFVVDKLLVTVSGPELRQTDQGAVEEPLQIKALDLSTGEVAWTQPIRDTVNRLPPPP
;
A
#
# COMPACT_ATOMS: atom_id res chain seq x y z
N MET A 1 -16.57 35.66 -12.83
CA MET A 1 -17.47 35.03 -11.82
C MET A 1 -18.51 35.98 -11.18
N ARG A 2 -18.32 37.30 -11.09
CA ARG A 2 -19.34 38.24 -10.55
C ARG A 2 -20.40 38.77 -11.53
N GLN A 3 -20.36 38.40 -12.81
CA GLN A 3 -21.29 38.94 -13.83
C GLN A 3 -22.45 38.00 -14.23
N GLU A 4 -22.40 36.72 -13.89
CA GLU A 4 -23.49 35.79 -14.26
C GLU A 4 -24.64 35.79 -13.24
N GLU A 5 -24.38 36.07 -11.97
CA GLU A 5 -25.44 36.13 -10.93
C GLU A 5 -26.46 37.26 -11.18
N THR A 6 -26.05 38.34 -11.86
CA THR A 6 -26.95 39.47 -12.14
C THR A 6 -27.93 39.22 -13.29
N ARG A 7 -27.67 38.22 -14.16
CA ARG A 7 -28.58 37.88 -15.28
C ARG A 7 -29.72 36.97 -14.85
N VAL A 8 -29.48 36.03 -13.93
CA VAL A 8 -30.51 35.09 -13.46
C VAL A 8 -31.60 35.82 -12.64
N LEU A 9 -31.21 36.83 -11.85
CA LEU A 9 -32.17 37.62 -11.07
C LEU A 9 -33.07 38.55 -11.92
N LYS A 10 -32.64 38.92 -13.14
CA LYS A 10 -33.44 39.77 -14.04
C LYS A 10 -34.51 38.99 -14.81
N ILE A 11 -34.29 37.71 -15.10
CA ILE A 11 -35.26 36.88 -15.82
C ILE A 11 -36.42 36.48 -14.89
N ALA A 12 -36.13 36.15 -13.62
CA ALA A 12 -37.16 35.82 -12.63
C ALA A 12 -38.12 36.99 -12.32
N ARG A 13 -37.67 38.24 -12.50
CA ARG A 13 -38.52 39.42 -12.26
C ARG A 13 -39.46 39.76 -13.42
N SER A 14 -39.20 39.26 -14.63
CA SER A 14 -40.05 39.55 -15.80
C SER A 14 -41.25 38.60 -15.97
N LEU A 15 -41.20 37.41 -15.35
CA LEU A 15 -42.28 36.42 -15.44
C LEU A 15 -43.42 36.64 -14.42
N LEU A 16 -43.28 37.59 -13.50
CA LEU A 16 -44.29 37.88 -12.48
C LEU A 16 -45.28 39.01 -12.83
N PHE A 17 -45.13 39.69 -13.98
CA PHE A 17 -45.90 40.93 -14.25
C PHE A 17 -46.57 41.06 -15.63
N SER A 18 -46.72 39.98 -16.39
CA SER A 18 -47.44 40.05 -17.67
C SER A 18 -48.59 39.04 -17.75
N GLY A 19 -49.73 39.41 -17.15
CA GLY A 19 -51.01 38.73 -17.32
C GLY A 19 -52.05 39.69 -17.94
N PRO A 20 -52.87 39.24 -18.91
CA PRO A 20 -53.85 40.09 -19.59
C PRO A 20 -54.98 40.54 -18.66
N ARG A 21 -55.36 41.82 -18.80
CA ARG A 21 -56.46 42.49 -18.08
C ARG A 21 -57.82 42.11 -18.69
N GLU A 22 -58.33 40.91 -18.46
CA GLU A 22 -59.75 40.63 -18.67
C GLU A 22 -60.19 39.50 -17.74
N PHE A 23 -60.67 39.80 -16.53
CA PHE A 23 -61.62 38.97 -15.76
C PHE A 23 -62.25 39.84 -14.67
N ALA A 24 -63.22 40.66 -15.08
CA ALA A 24 -64.19 41.23 -14.17
C ALA A 24 -65.27 40.18 -13.88
N ALA A 25 -65.72 40.13 -12.61
CA ALA A 25 -66.82 39.34 -12.09
C ALA A 25 -66.57 37.83 -11.86
N MET A 26 -65.99 37.48 -10.70
CA MET A 26 -66.31 36.24 -9.99
C MET A 26 -66.26 36.43 -8.46
N PRO A 27 -67.16 35.77 -7.70
CA PRO A 27 -67.33 35.96 -6.25
C PRO A 27 -66.18 35.41 -5.41
N LEU A 28 -65.90 36.12 -4.31
CA LEU A 28 -64.71 36.09 -3.44
C LEU A 28 -64.42 34.76 -2.71
N VAL A 29 -65.18 33.68 -2.91
CA VAL A 29 -65.12 32.48 -2.05
C VAL A 29 -64.30 31.32 -2.65
N VAL A 30 -63.87 31.40 -3.92
CA VAL A 30 -63.16 30.28 -4.61
C VAL A 30 -61.72 30.65 -5.03
N ARG A 31 -61.04 31.52 -4.27
CA ARG A 31 -59.61 31.84 -4.51
C ARG A 31 -58.63 31.36 -3.44
N LEU A 32 -59.10 30.65 -2.40
CA LEU A 32 -58.22 30.12 -1.35
C LEU A 32 -57.91 28.61 -1.45
N ALA A 33 -58.43 27.89 -2.46
CA ALA A 33 -58.26 26.44 -2.56
C ALA A 33 -57.25 25.95 -3.63
N THR A 34 -56.52 26.84 -4.30
CA THR A 34 -55.54 26.44 -5.34
C THR A 34 -54.10 26.90 -5.07
N ALA A 35 -53.87 27.79 -4.11
CA ALA A 35 -52.52 28.27 -3.76
C ALA A 35 -51.79 27.38 -2.73
N THR A 36 -52.50 26.57 -1.96
CA THR A 36 -51.92 25.64 -0.97
C THR A 36 -51.55 24.28 -1.56
N SER A 37 -52.11 23.90 -2.71
CA SER A 37 -51.86 22.59 -3.32
C SER A 37 -50.55 22.52 -4.12
N LEU A 38 -50.10 23.63 -4.73
CA LEU A 38 -48.85 23.64 -5.51
C LEU A 38 -47.58 23.61 -4.64
N ILE A 39 -47.62 24.23 -3.46
CA ILE A 39 -46.48 24.26 -2.52
C ILE A 39 -46.28 22.89 -1.87
N ALA A 40 -47.36 22.15 -1.57
CA ALA A 40 -47.28 20.81 -1.02
C ALA A 40 -46.73 19.78 -2.02
N VAL A 41 -47.05 19.91 -3.32
CA VAL A 41 -46.53 19.02 -4.37
C VAL A 41 -45.04 19.28 -4.63
N ILE A 42 -44.57 20.53 -4.58
CA ILE A 42 -43.13 20.85 -4.72
C ILE A 42 -42.33 20.39 -3.49
N LEU A 43 -42.89 20.47 -2.28
CA LEU A 43 -42.24 19.98 -1.06
C LEU A 43 -42.20 18.44 -1.00
N ALA A 44 -43.24 17.75 -1.49
CA ALA A 44 -43.26 16.29 -1.58
C ALA A 44 -42.34 15.75 -2.70
N LEU A 45 -42.14 16.49 -3.79
CA LEU A 45 -41.23 16.08 -4.87
C LEU A 45 -39.75 16.31 -4.52
N ALA A 46 -39.43 17.27 -3.64
CA ALA A 46 -38.07 17.51 -3.15
C ALA A 46 -37.58 16.42 -2.16
N LEU A 47 -38.48 15.64 -1.56
CA LEU A 47 -38.16 14.53 -0.65
C LEU A 47 -37.88 13.20 -1.36
N LEU A 48 -38.08 13.12 -2.68
CA LEU A 48 -37.79 11.95 -3.51
C LEU A 48 -36.48 12.07 -4.32
N LEU A 49 -35.72 13.15 -4.13
CA LEU A 49 -34.38 13.27 -4.72
C LEU A 49 -33.45 12.29 -3.98
N PRO A 50 -32.90 11.26 -4.64
CA PRO A 50 -31.89 10.42 -4.03
C PRO A 50 -30.72 11.35 -3.65
N LEU A 51 -30.44 11.45 -2.35
CA LEU A 51 -29.22 12.11 -1.87
C LEU A 51 -28.06 11.44 -2.62
N PRO A 52 -27.32 12.16 -3.48
CA PRO A 52 -26.15 11.59 -4.10
C PRO A 52 -25.21 11.25 -2.97
N SER A 53 -25.18 9.98 -2.58
CA SER A 53 -24.17 9.41 -1.70
C SER A 53 -22.88 9.27 -2.51
N ALA A 54 -22.43 10.37 -3.09
CA ALA A 54 -21.06 10.53 -3.51
C ALA A 54 -20.24 10.56 -2.23
N ARG A 55 -19.94 9.38 -1.68
CA ARG A 55 -18.75 9.23 -0.85
C ARG A 55 -17.62 9.71 -1.74
N SER A 56 -17.20 10.97 -1.53
CA SER A 56 -15.98 11.49 -2.09
C SER A 56 -14.88 10.61 -1.52
N GLN A 57 -14.53 9.54 -2.23
CA GLN A 57 -13.38 8.73 -1.90
C GLN A 57 -12.20 9.71 -1.94
N ALA A 58 -11.60 9.96 -0.78
CA ALA A 58 -10.41 10.78 -0.72
C ALA A 58 -9.39 10.16 -1.67
N THR A 59 -9.05 10.88 -2.73
CA THR A 59 -8.14 10.38 -3.75
C THR A 59 -6.79 10.16 -3.09
N VAL A 60 -6.35 8.90 -3.03
CA VAL A 60 -5.04 8.55 -2.47
C VAL A 60 -3.98 9.21 -3.34
N LYS A 61 -3.28 10.21 -2.82
CA LYS A 61 -2.25 10.93 -3.56
C LYS A 61 -0.91 10.20 -3.53
N SER A 62 -0.65 9.48 -2.44
CA SER A 62 0.54 8.69 -2.26
C SER A 62 0.27 7.42 -1.47
N PHE A 63 1.06 6.39 -1.73
CA PHE A 63 0.94 5.09 -1.05
C PHE A 63 2.25 4.32 -1.14
N GLU A 64 2.40 3.33 -0.27
CA GLU A 64 3.50 2.38 -0.30
C GLU A 64 3.10 1.18 -1.17
N LEU A 65 3.77 0.97 -2.30
CA LEU A 65 3.52 -0.20 -3.16
C LEU A 65 4.05 -1.48 -2.49
N ARG A 66 5.21 -1.35 -1.84
CA ARG A 66 5.84 -2.36 -0.99
C ARG A 66 6.86 -1.68 -0.06
N PRO A 67 7.37 -2.37 0.97
CA PRO A 67 8.51 -1.92 1.76
C PRO A 67 9.65 -1.34 0.90
N GLY A 68 9.85 -0.02 1.06
CA GLY A 68 10.89 0.76 0.37
C GLY A 68 10.54 1.21 -1.07
N VAL A 69 9.28 1.12 -1.48
CA VAL A 69 8.77 1.73 -2.71
C VAL A 69 7.54 2.56 -2.38
N VAL A 70 7.68 3.88 -2.44
CA VAL A 70 6.60 4.84 -2.21
C VAL A 70 6.26 5.53 -3.51
N VAL A 71 4.98 5.63 -3.84
CA VAL A 71 4.48 6.23 -5.08
C VAL A 71 3.75 7.52 -4.76
N SER A 72 3.97 8.56 -5.58
CA SER A 72 3.25 9.84 -5.56
C SER A 72 2.57 10.05 -6.90
N LEU A 73 1.25 9.86 -6.95
CA LEU A 73 0.48 9.95 -8.20
C LEU A 73 0.32 11.40 -8.69
N ASP A 74 0.33 12.36 -7.78
CA ASP A 74 0.28 13.79 -8.09
C ASP A 74 1.55 14.31 -8.78
N LYS A 75 2.69 13.71 -8.47
CA LYS A 75 4.00 14.02 -9.07
C LYS A 75 4.36 13.12 -10.23
N ASN A 76 3.64 12.00 -10.38
CA ASN A 76 3.98 10.95 -11.33
C ASN A 76 5.37 10.34 -11.05
N GLU A 77 5.68 10.12 -9.78
CA GLU A 77 7.00 9.67 -9.30
C GLU A 77 6.89 8.44 -8.39
N ALA A 78 7.89 7.55 -8.48
CA ALA A 78 8.16 6.52 -7.49
C ALA A 78 9.51 6.76 -6.82
N TYR A 79 9.53 6.70 -5.49
CA TYR A 79 10.74 6.73 -4.69
C TYR A 79 11.11 5.31 -4.32
N VAL A 80 12.29 4.87 -4.76
CA VAL A 80 12.74 3.48 -4.65
C VAL A 80 14.07 3.37 -3.93
N MET A 81 14.24 2.31 -3.13
CA MET A 81 15.54 1.92 -2.60
C MET A 81 16.43 1.39 -3.73
N LYS A 82 17.64 1.91 -3.86
CA LYS A 82 18.61 1.45 -4.86
C LYS A 82 19.44 0.27 -4.32
N PRO A 83 19.76 -0.75 -5.15
CA PRO A 83 20.58 -1.89 -4.71
C PRO A 83 21.90 -1.50 -4.04
N GLU A 84 22.55 -0.47 -4.57
CA GLU A 84 23.80 0.12 -4.10
C GLU A 84 23.65 0.99 -2.83
N GLY A 85 22.43 1.13 -2.32
CA GLY A 85 22.07 2.04 -1.23
C GLY A 85 21.58 3.39 -1.76
N GLY A 86 20.97 4.17 -0.87
CA GLY A 86 20.32 5.42 -1.26
C GLY A 86 18.87 5.25 -1.72
N ILE A 87 18.27 6.40 -2.09
CA ILE A 87 16.94 6.51 -2.69
C ILE A 87 17.09 7.16 -4.06
N ALA A 88 16.30 6.69 -5.03
CA ALA A 88 16.12 7.36 -6.32
C ALA A 88 14.64 7.73 -6.51
N ALA A 89 14.38 8.89 -7.11
CA ALA A 89 13.08 9.20 -7.69
C ALA A 89 13.06 8.77 -9.15
N VAL A 90 11.99 8.07 -9.53
CA VAL A 90 11.79 7.50 -10.86
C VAL A 90 10.52 8.08 -11.45
N ASN A 91 10.62 8.62 -12.66
CA ASN A 91 9.45 9.06 -13.41
C ASN A 91 8.60 7.83 -13.80
N LEU A 92 7.32 7.83 -13.45
CA LEU A 92 6.46 6.67 -13.71
C LEU A 92 6.06 6.49 -15.18
N ALA A 93 6.12 7.55 -16.00
CA ALA A 93 5.81 7.44 -17.42
C ALA A 93 6.97 6.83 -18.22
N GLN A 94 8.20 7.19 -17.87
CA GLN A 94 9.40 6.85 -18.67
C GLN A 94 10.35 5.86 -17.99
N GLY A 95 10.27 5.70 -16.67
CA GLY A 95 11.16 4.85 -15.89
C GLY A 95 12.56 5.40 -15.67
N ASN A 96 12.85 6.63 -16.12
CA ASN A 96 14.14 7.27 -15.88
C ASN A 96 14.25 7.83 -14.46
N GLU A 97 15.47 7.84 -13.93
CA GLU A 97 15.81 8.46 -12.66
C GLU A 97 15.78 9.99 -12.82
N LEU A 98 15.03 10.67 -11.95
CA LEU A 98 14.94 12.12 -11.88
C LEU A 98 16.04 12.70 -10.98
N TRP A 99 16.22 12.09 -9.80
CA TRP A 99 17.25 12.45 -8.84
C TRP A 99 17.57 11.27 -7.92
N ARG A 100 18.66 11.43 -7.16
CA ARG A 100 19.13 10.44 -6.17
C ARG A 100 19.68 11.11 -4.92
N SER A 101 19.49 10.44 -3.78
CA SER A 101 20.07 10.84 -2.50
C SER A 101 20.69 9.65 -1.76
N SER A 102 21.91 9.83 -1.26
CA SER A 102 22.61 8.86 -0.39
C SER A 102 22.36 9.11 1.10
N GLU A 103 21.71 10.22 1.46
CA GLU A 103 21.43 10.60 2.85
C GLU A 103 20.34 9.74 3.48
N ALA A 104 19.48 9.14 2.65
CA ALA A 104 18.38 8.27 3.04
C ALA A 104 18.46 6.94 2.28
N ALA A 105 17.89 5.87 2.83
CA ALA A 105 18.00 4.53 2.24
C ALA A 105 16.67 3.81 2.06
N LYS A 106 15.66 4.07 2.90
CA LYS A 106 14.33 3.43 2.83
C LYS A 106 13.20 4.46 2.85
N PRO A 107 12.50 4.70 1.73
CA PRO A 107 11.29 5.51 1.70
C PRO A 107 10.22 4.95 2.64
N LEU A 108 9.58 5.81 3.45
CA LEU A 108 8.49 5.41 4.35
C LEU A 108 7.16 6.00 3.92
N THR A 109 7.11 7.29 3.59
CA THR A 109 5.91 7.97 3.09
C THR A 109 6.28 9.32 2.45
N VAL A 110 5.37 9.90 1.66
CA VAL A 110 5.53 11.23 1.07
C VAL A 110 4.30 12.09 1.40
N SER A 111 4.54 13.36 1.73
CA SER A 111 3.50 14.36 1.95
C SER A 111 3.88 15.69 1.32
N GLY A 112 3.17 16.07 0.25
CA GLY A 112 3.53 17.24 -0.55
C GLY A 112 4.94 17.07 -1.12
N ASP A 113 5.84 18.00 -0.78
CA ASP A 113 7.23 17.99 -1.23
C ASP A 113 8.20 17.20 -0.35
N LEU A 114 7.72 16.63 0.75
CA LEU A 114 8.57 16.00 1.74
C LEU A 114 8.46 14.48 1.65
N LEU A 115 9.58 13.83 1.32
CA LEU A 115 9.75 12.39 1.40
C LEU A 115 10.39 12.01 2.74
N ILE A 116 9.62 11.37 3.60
CA ILE A 116 10.09 10.87 4.90
C ILE A 116 10.69 9.49 4.68
N SER A 117 11.94 9.34 5.11
CA SER A 117 12.73 8.13 4.89
C SER A 117 13.55 7.73 6.11
N GLN A 118 13.91 6.46 6.19
CA GLN A 118 14.93 5.95 7.10
C GLN A 118 16.30 6.02 6.41
N ALA A 119 17.33 6.50 7.10
CA ALA A 119 18.71 6.46 6.62
C ALA A 119 19.35 5.08 6.77
N GLU A 120 20.45 4.83 6.06
CA GLU A 120 21.23 3.62 6.26
C GLU A 120 21.75 3.57 7.72
N PRO A 121 21.51 2.46 8.45
CA PRO A 121 22.04 2.33 9.80
C PRO A 121 23.56 2.26 9.76
N LYS A 122 24.23 3.03 10.62
CA LYS A 122 25.69 2.89 10.80
C LYS A 122 25.99 1.68 11.68
N ALA A 123 27.10 1.01 11.40
CA ALA A 123 27.53 -0.14 12.20
C ALA A 123 27.68 0.24 13.68
N GLY A 124 27.02 -0.52 14.56
CA GLY A 124 27.02 -0.28 16.01
C GLY A 124 26.12 0.87 16.50
N GLU A 125 25.45 1.60 15.58
CA GLU A 125 24.53 2.65 15.95
C GLU A 125 23.23 2.06 16.53
N ARG A 126 22.79 2.60 17.67
CA ARG A 126 21.54 2.25 18.34
C ARG A 126 20.53 3.38 18.21
N ALA A 127 20.36 3.85 16.98
CA ALA A 127 19.43 4.93 16.68
C ALA A 127 18.70 4.64 15.38
N LEU A 128 17.43 5.03 15.33
CA LEU A 128 16.69 5.15 14.09
C LEU A 128 16.90 6.57 13.56
N ARG A 129 17.61 6.68 12.44
CA ARG A 129 17.82 7.94 11.73
C ARG A 129 16.71 8.15 10.71
N ILE A 130 15.93 9.22 10.89
CA ILE A 130 14.94 9.68 9.93
C ILE A 130 15.50 10.86 9.17
N VAL A 131 15.30 10.84 7.86
CA VAL A 131 15.70 11.90 6.95
C VAL A 131 14.49 12.29 6.12
N THR A 132 14.20 13.57 6.09
CA THR A 132 13.19 14.17 5.23
C THR A 132 13.89 14.81 4.04
N LEU A 133 13.57 14.34 2.83
CA LEU A 133 14.09 14.89 1.58
C LEU A 133 13.05 15.81 0.94
N ASN A 134 13.47 16.97 0.46
CA ASN A 134 12.66 17.82 -0.37
C ASN A 134 12.75 17.37 -1.83
N THR A 135 11.64 16.86 -2.33
CA THR A 135 11.48 16.30 -3.66
C THR A 135 11.36 17.36 -4.77
N SER A 136 11.03 18.62 -4.43
CA SER A 136 11.07 19.75 -5.38
C SER A 136 12.44 20.41 -5.48
N GLU A 137 13.36 20.10 -4.55
CA GLU A 137 14.79 20.44 -4.59
C GLU A 137 15.66 19.19 -4.84
N ASP A 138 15.28 18.35 -5.80
CA ASP A 138 16.06 17.19 -6.27
C ASP A 138 16.50 16.20 -5.15
N GLY A 139 15.65 16.03 -4.13
CA GLY A 139 15.90 15.12 -3.02
C GLY A 139 16.91 15.65 -2.00
N ARG A 140 17.07 16.97 -1.89
CA ARG A 140 17.92 17.61 -0.88
C ARG A 140 17.40 17.33 0.54
N PRO A 141 18.26 16.96 1.51
CA PRO A 141 17.82 16.77 2.89
C PRO A 141 17.41 18.10 3.54
N GLU A 142 16.20 18.15 4.10
CA GLU A 142 15.72 19.29 4.90
C GLU A 142 15.86 19.04 6.39
N VAL A 143 15.48 17.85 6.83
CA VAL A 143 15.49 17.45 8.24
C VAL A 143 16.24 16.13 8.36
N GLN A 144 17.17 16.07 9.31
CA GLN A 144 17.82 14.83 9.71
C GLN A 144 17.74 14.70 11.22
N GLN A 145 17.22 13.57 11.70
CA GLN A 145 16.97 13.38 13.10
C GLN A 145 17.26 11.95 13.54
N SER A 146 17.93 11.81 14.68
CA SER A 146 18.24 10.53 15.30
C SER A 146 17.36 10.31 16.52
N VAL A 147 16.74 9.14 16.61
CA VAL A 147 15.99 8.70 17.78
C VAL A 147 16.69 7.49 18.37
N GLU A 148 17.15 7.59 19.62
CA GLU A 148 17.79 6.48 20.31
C GLU A 148 16.84 5.29 20.47
N LEU A 149 17.35 4.10 20.22
CA LEU A 149 16.61 2.84 20.34
C LEU A 149 17.01 2.10 21.63
N PRO A 150 16.10 1.28 22.19
CA PRO A 150 16.41 0.44 23.34
C PRO A 150 17.63 -0.46 23.11
N LYS A 151 18.26 -0.91 24.19
CA LYS A 151 19.37 -1.87 24.13
C LYS A 151 18.91 -3.14 23.41
N GLY A 152 19.73 -3.64 22.47
CA GLY A 152 19.43 -4.84 21.68
C GLY A 152 18.68 -4.57 20.37
N VAL A 153 18.09 -3.38 20.20
CA VAL A 153 17.36 -3.01 18.98
C VAL A 153 18.30 -2.36 17.96
N ASN A 154 18.22 -2.81 16.71
CA ASN A 154 18.95 -2.23 15.58
C ASN A 154 17.96 -1.86 14.45
N ALA A 155 18.06 -0.64 13.94
CA ALA A 155 17.26 -0.12 12.82
C ALA A 155 17.71 -0.69 11.45
N MET A 156 17.78 -2.02 11.33
CA MET A 156 18.19 -2.67 10.09
C MET A 156 17.16 -2.46 8.96
N ILE A 157 17.65 -2.30 7.73
CA ILE A 157 16.79 -2.23 6.54
C ILE A 157 16.57 -3.63 5.96
N GLY A 158 17.62 -4.44 5.88
CA GLY A 158 17.57 -5.84 5.48
C GLY A 158 17.23 -6.75 6.66
N GLU A 159 16.36 -7.73 6.42
CA GLU A 159 16.04 -8.80 7.38
C GLU A 159 17.19 -9.81 7.43
N THR A 160 17.42 -10.42 8.59
CA THR A 160 18.30 -11.58 8.78
C THR A 160 17.44 -12.81 9.13
N PRO A 161 17.97 -14.05 9.13
CA PRO A 161 17.15 -15.22 9.48
C PRO A 161 16.53 -15.15 10.88
N ASN A 162 17.14 -14.41 11.80
CA ASN A 162 16.71 -14.26 13.19
C ASN A 162 16.18 -12.88 13.57
N ARG A 163 16.37 -11.84 12.75
CA ARG A 163 16.05 -10.46 13.14
C ARG A 163 15.34 -9.73 12.02
N SER A 164 14.36 -8.93 12.40
CA SER A 164 13.69 -8.01 11.48
C SER A 164 13.41 -6.69 12.17
N PHE A 165 13.48 -5.61 11.40
CA PHE A 165 13.11 -4.28 11.85
C PHE A 165 12.19 -3.64 10.80
N LYS A 166 11.04 -3.15 11.26
CA LYS A 166 10.02 -2.54 10.40
C LYS A 166 9.68 -1.18 10.95
N ALA A 167 9.88 -0.14 10.16
CA ALA A 167 9.41 1.20 10.43
C ALA A 167 8.32 1.57 9.42
N VAL A 168 7.28 2.24 9.89
CA VAL A 168 6.21 2.81 9.07
C VAL A 168 5.99 4.25 9.50
N ALA A 169 5.69 5.12 8.53
CA ALA A 169 5.39 6.52 8.79
C ALA A 169 4.02 6.88 8.22
N ARG A 170 3.29 7.75 8.92
CA ARG A 170 2.08 8.39 8.40
C ARG A 170 2.12 9.87 8.72
N VAL A 171 1.74 10.70 7.77
CA VAL A 171 1.66 12.14 7.99
C VAL A 171 0.28 12.52 8.52
N VAL A 172 0.26 13.25 9.63
CA VAL A 172 -0.93 13.77 10.29
C VAL A 172 -0.67 15.23 10.61
N THR A 173 -1.37 16.14 9.93
CA THR A 173 -1.37 17.58 10.25
C THR A 173 0.03 18.23 10.28
N GLY A 174 0.90 17.89 9.33
CA GLY A 174 2.27 18.44 9.25
C GLY A 174 3.31 17.76 10.14
N GLU A 175 2.90 16.75 10.93
CA GLU A 175 3.80 15.87 11.67
C GLU A 175 3.85 14.50 10.99
N ALA A 176 5.00 13.84 11.02
CA ALA A 176 5.11 12.41 10.71
C ALA A 176 5.03 11.59 12.00
N ALA A 177 3.98 10.77 12.14
CA ALA A 177 3.90 9.73 13.14
C ALA A 177 4.65 8.50 12.64
N VAL A 178 5.77 8.18 13.29
CA VAL A 178 6.62 7.03 12.96
C VAL A 178 6.42 5.96 14.02
N ALA A 179 6.14 4.75 13.59
CA ALA A 179 6.07 3.57 14.44
C ALA A 179 7.08 2.53 13.95
N TRP A 180 7.72 1.84 14.87
CA TRP A 180 8.69 0.81 14.55
C TRP A 180 8.51 -0.45 15.41
N GLU A 181 8.92 -1.57 14.85
CA GLU A 181 8.90 -2.89 15.47
C GLU A 181 10.20 -3.62 15.15
N TYR A 182 10.79 -4.21 16.17
CA TYR A 182 11.93 -5.11 16.09
C TYR A 182 11.50 -6.47 16.62
N ALA A 183 11.77 -7.52 15.85
CA ALA A 183 11.52 -8.89 16.26
C ALA A 183 12.81 -9.70 16.15
N GLU A 184 13.14 -10.42 17.23
CA GLU A 184 14.26 -11.35 17.29
C GLU A 184 13.75 -12.76 17.62
N ARG A 185 14.27 -13.75 16.89
CA ARG A 185 13.96 -15.17 17.07
C ARG A 185 15.27 -15.93 17.24
N PRO A 186 15.41 -16.78 18.27
CA PRO A 186 16.59 -17.62 18.40
C PRO A 186 16.72 -18.52 17.17
N LEU A 187 17.93 -18.57 16.58
CA LEU A 187 18.25 -19.53 15.52
C LEU A 187 18.19 -20.92 16.15
N ARG A 188 17.23 -21.74 15.73
CA ARG A 188 17.21 -23.17 16.05
C ARG A 188 17.62 -23.91 14.78
N GLY A 189 18.59 -24.82 14.92
CA GLY A 189 18.85 -25.78 13.86
C GLY A 189 17.55 -26.54 13.56
N MET A 190 17.26 -26.77 12.28
CA MET A 190 16.24 -27.75 11.95
C MET A 190 16.67 -29.07 12.60
N ARG A 191 15.87 -29.62 13.52
CA ARG A 191 16.04 -31.04 13.85
C ARG A 191 15.84 -31.76 12.52
N MET A 192 16.89 -32.40 12.02
CA MET A 192 16.78 -33.31 10.89
C MET A 192 15.70 -34.31 11.27
N GLY A 193 14.49 -34.09 10.73
CA GLY A 193 13.48 -35.14 10.74
C GLY A 193 14.13 -36.32 10.05
N GLN A 194 14.10 -37.47 10.68
CA GLN A 194 14.56 -38.70 10.06
C GLN A 194 13.88 -38.79 8.68
N GLU A 195 14.68 -38.91 7.61
CA GLU A 195 14.16 -39.02 6.25
C GLU A 195 13.33 -40.31 6.20
N VAL A 196 12.00 -40.16 6.19
CA VAL A 196 11.07 -41.27 6.03
C VAL A 196 10.86 -41.42 4.53
N LEU A 197 11.37 -42.52 3.97
CA LEU A 197 11.18 -42.85 2.54
C LEU A 197 9.69 -43.04 2.23
N PRO A 198 9.24 -42.87 0.96
CA PRO A 198 7.83 -42.90 0.58
C PRO A 198 7.03 -44.16 0.96
N ASP A 199 7.71 -45.27 1.29
CA ASP A 199 7.13 -46.54 1.70
C ASP A 199 7.45 -46.94 3.16
N GLU A 200 8.12 -46.06 3.91
CA GLU A 200 8.46 -46.30 5.30
C GLU A 200 7.42 -45.60 6.18
N SER A 201 6.84 -46.33 7.14
CA SER A 201 5.95 -45.67 8.11
C SER A 201 6.82 -44.81 9.00
N ALA A 202 6.49 -43.51 9.11
CA ALA A 202 7.12 -42.65 10.10
C ALA A 202 7.08 -43.36 11.47
N PRO A 203 8.18 -43.43 12.23
CA PRO A 203 8.18 -44.11 13.51
C PRO A 203 7.07 -43.49 14.36
N VAL A 204 6.08 -44.32 14.71
CA VAL A 204 4.96 -43.89 15.55
C VAL A 204 5.58 -43.47 16.88
N PRO A 205 5.45 -42.19 17.30
CA PRO A 205 5.93 -41.77 18.60
C PRO A 205 5.21 -42.60 19.66
N GLY A 206 5.92 -43.51 20.31
CA GLY A 206 5.42 -44.22 21.49
C GLY A 206 4.87 -45.64 21.32
N ARG A 207 5.19 -46.38 20.25
CA ARG A 207 4.99 -47.84 20.27
C ARG A 207 6.27 -48.62 20.00
N ASP A 208 6.67 -49.34 21.05
CA ASP A 208 7.65 -50.43 21.07
C ASP A 208 9.14 -50.06 21.13
N GLU A 209 9.52 -49.39 22.23
CA GLU A 209 10.80 -49.75 22.87
C GLU A 209 10.55 -50.60 24.13
N PRO A 210 11.25 -51.73 24.31
CA PRO A 210 11.23 -52.46 25.57
C PRO A 210 11.88 -51.57 26.64
N ARG A 211 11.06 -51.12 27.59
CA ARG A 211 11.43 -50.36 28.79
C ARG A 211 12.76 -50.85 29.40
N ARG A 212 13.88 -50.26 29.00
CA ARG A 212 15.06 -50.17 29.85
C ARG A 212 14.69 -49.19 30.95
N ARG A 213 14.28 -49.77 32.08
CA ARG A 213 14.05 -49.09 33.35
C ARG A 213 15.41 -48.64 33.90
N GLY A 214 16.01 -47.65 33.25
CA GLY A 214 17.15 -46.88 33.72
C GLY A 214 16.68 -45.44 33.85
N ALA A 215 16.71 -44.92 35.06
CA ALA A 215 16.36 -43.54 35.39
C ALA A 215 17.17 -42.57 34.52
N LEU A 216 16.49 -41.84 33.64
CA LEU A 216 16.94 -40.54 33.17
C LEU A 216 15.80 -39.55 33.42
N GLU A 217 16.12 -38.63 34.32
CA GLU A 217 15.30 -37.52 34.74
C GLU A 217 14.98 -36.61 33.54
N GLY A 218 13.69 -36.28 33.40
CA GLY A 218 13.24 -34.98 32.91
C GLY A 218 13.77 -34.49 31.57
N GLU A 219 13.33 -35.10 30.47
CA GLU A 219 13.21 -34.35 29.21
C GLU A 219 12.10 -33.31 29.41
N LYS A 220 12.48 -32.12 29.90
CA LYS A 220 11.66 -30.91 29.78
C LYS A 220 11.44 -30.69 28.29
N GLU A 221 10.18 -30.67 27.87
CA GLU A 221 9.80 -30.01 26.62
C GLU A 221 10.43 -28.62 26.64
N GLU A 222 11.46 -28.42 25.83
CA GLU A 222 12.08 -27.11 25.67
C GLU A 222 11.03 -26.19 25.04
N GLU A 223 10.33 -25.44 25.89
CA GLU A 223 9.46 -24.33 25.52
C GLU A 223 10.09 -23.60 24.34
N GLY A 224 9.32 -23.48 23.26
CA GLY A 224 9.71 -22.72 22.08
C GLY A 224 10.20 -21.35 22.52
N GLY A 225 11.48 -21.05 22.27
CA GLY A 225 12.09 -19.80 22.72
C GLY A 225 11.24 -18.65 22.23
N GLU A 226 10.68 -17.90 23.18
CA GLU A 226 9.68 -16.89 22.88
C GLU A 226 10.27 -15.86 21.92
N MET A 227 9.49 -15.47 20.90
CA MET A 227 9.87 -14.39 20.02
C MET A 227 9.90 -13.09 20.81
N GLU A 228 11.07 -12.47 20.93
CA GLU A 228 11.20 -11.18 21.59
C GLU A 228 10.80 -10.08 20.60
N VAL A 229 9.71 -9.37 20.91
CA VAL A 229 9.21 -8.25 20.09
C VAL A 229 9.31 -6.96 20.89
N THR A 230 10.16 -6.06 20.42
CA THR A 230 10.27 -4.69 20.95
C THR A 230 9.68 -3.70 19.95
N ASN A 231 8.96 -2.69 20.41
CA ASN A 231 8.36 -1.69 19.52
C ASN A 231 8.38 -0.30 20.16
N GLY A 232 8.21 0.72 19.32
CA GLY A 232 8.14 2.10 19.76
C GLY A 232 7.54 3.02 18.71
N SER A 233 7.29 4.26 19.10
CA SER A 233 6.75 5.29 18.22
C SER A 233 7.17 6.68 18.66
N PHE A 234 7.26 7.59 17.72
CA PHE A 234 7.48 9.01 17.98
C PHE A 234 6.78 9.86 16.92
N ARG A 235 6.71 11.16 17.17
CA ARG A 235 6.28 12.14 16.19
C ARG A 235 7.46 13.02 15.82
N LEU A 236 7.54 13.34 14.54
CA LEU A 236 8.53 14.24 13.96
C LEU A 236 7.77 15.44 13.39
N ASP A 237 8.04 16.64 13.89
CA ASP A 237 7.61 17.87 13.21
C ASP A 237 8.40 18.02 11.90
N LEU A 238 7.70 18.07 10.77
CA LEU A 238 8.36 18.05 9.46
C LEU A 238 9.07 19.36 9.10
N LYS A 239 8.81 20.45 9.84
CA LYS A 239 9.44 21.76 9.61
C LYS A 239 10.61 22.01 10.54
N SER A 240 10.44 21.74 11.84
CA SER A 240 11.48 21.99 12.84
C SER A 240 12.42 20.80 13.03
N GLY A 241 11.99 19.59 12.65
CA GLY A 241 12.68 18.35 12.97
C GLY A 241 12.57 17.92 14.44
N GLU A 242 11.79 18.63 15.25
CA GLU A 242 11.60 18.30 16.65
C GLU A 242 10.94 16.92 16.81
N VAL A 243 11.51 16.10 17.70
CA VAL A 243 10.95 14.79 18.05
C VAL A 243 10.20 14.89 19.35
N SER A 244 8.90 14.64 19.31
CA SER A 244 8.13 14.41 20.53
C SER A 244 7.96 12.91 20.75
N ALA A 245 8.52 12.43 21.86
CA ALA A 245 8.32 11.06 22.30
C ALA A 245 6.87 10.90 22.77
N LYS A 246 6.08 10.12 22.03
CA LYS A 246 4.78 9.65 22.55
C LYS A 246 5.06 8.37 23.32
N ARG A 247 4.98 8.42 24.66
CA ARG A 247 5.08 7.21 25.50
C ARG A 247 4.07 6.17 24.99
N LEU A 248 4.50 4.90 24.98
CA LEU A 248 3.67 3.71 24.74
C LEU A 248 2.52 3.63 25.76
N GLY A 249 1.49 4.46 25.59
CA GLY A 249 0.16 4.04 25.93
C GLY A 249 -0.16 2.90 24.98
N SER A 250 -0.49 1.74 25.52
CA SER A 250 -0.83 0.49 24.84
C SER A 250 -1.97 0.67 23.83
N ASN A 251 -1.71 1.35 22.72
CA ASN A 251 -2.62 1.49 21.60
C ASN A 251 -2.55 0.23 20.72
N VAL A 252 -2.82 -0.92 21.35
CA VAL A 252 -3.35 -2.11 20.67
C VAL A 252 -4.50 -1.68 19.75
N THR A 253 -5.24 -0.63 20.11
CA THR A 253 -6.32 -0.02 19.32
C THR A 253 -5.84 0.69 18.04
N GLU A 254 -4.76 1.49 18.04
CA GLU A 254 -4.22 2.07 16.80
C GLU A 254 -3.59 0.98 15.92
N ARG A 255 -2.95 -0.03 16.52
CA ARG A 255 -2.40 -1.19 15.79
C ARG A 255 -3.52 -2.05 15.18
N LYS A 256 -4.60 -2.29 15.93
CA LYS A 256 -5.80 -3.00 15.45
C LYS A 256 -6.53 -2.16 14.40
N ALA A 257 -6.57 -0.84 14.52
CA ALA A 257 -7.13 0.03 13.49
C ALA A 257 -6.26 0.07 12.22
N LEU A 258 -4.93 0.14 12.32
CA LEU A 258 -4.02 0.03 11.18
C LEU A 258 -4.15 -1.33 10.49
N ARG A 259 -4.14 -2.41 11.27
CA ARG A 259 -4.25 -3.77 10.74
C ARG A 259 -5.64 -4.04 10.19
N ALA A 260 -6.72 -3.60 10.85
CA ALA A 260 -8.09 -3.75 10.37
C ALA A 260 -8.39 -2.92 9.12
N ALA A 261 -7.85 -1.70 9.03
CA ALA A 261 -7.95 -0.89 7.81
C ALA A 261 -7.21 -1.52 6.63
N GLN A 262 -6.18 -2.34 6.88
CA GLN A 262 -5.46 -3.11 5.87
C GLN A 262 -6.03 -4.54 5.64
N SER A 263 -6.87 -5.07 6.53
CA SER A 263 -7.29 -6.49 6.53
C SER A 263 -8.76 -6.71 6.20
N ALA A 264 -9.58 -5.66 6.08
CA ALA A 264 -10.92 -5.85 5.52
C ALA A 264 -10.77 -6.33 4.06
N PRO A 265 -11.31 -7.49 3.68
CA PRO A 265 -11.26 -7.91 2.29
C PRO A 265 -11.91 -6.79 1.46
N PRO A 266 -11.24 -6.30 0.41
CA PRO A 266 -11.78 -5.22 -0.39
C PRO A 266 -13.15 -5.64 -0.91
N ALA A 267 -14.07 -4.68 -0.97
CA ALA A 267 -15.37 -4.93 -1.58
C ALA A 267 -15.13 -5.46 -3.00
N ARG A 268 -15.66 -6.65 -3.29
CA ARG A 268 -15.55 -7.25 -4.62
C ARG A 268 -16.25 -6.35 -5.62
N VAL A 269 -15.63 -6.15 -6.77
CA VAL A 269 -16.21 -5.38 -7.87
C VAL A 269 -17.17 -6.28 -8.61
N ALA A 270 -18.44 -5.87 -8.67
CA ALA A 270 -19.47 -6.64 -9.35
C ALA A 270 -19.16 -6.76 -10.86
N GLY A 271 -19.36 -7.95 -11.42
CA GLY A 271 -19.09 -8.23 -12.85
C GLY A 271 -17.64 -8.57 -13.19
N VAL A 272 -16.68 -8.40 -12.26
CA VAL A 272 -15.29 -8.82 -12.46
C VAL A 272 -15.13 -10.29 -12.01
N PRO A 273 -14.48 -11.17 -12.82
CA PRO A 273 -14.24 -12.57 -12.43
C PRO A 273 -13.37 -12.72 -11.18
N GLU A 274 -13.50 -13.86 -10.50
CA GLU A 274 -12.66 -14.23 -9.35
C GLU A 274 -11.46 -15.10 -9.77
N PRO A 275 -10.31 -15.05 -9.06
CA PRO A 275 -10.03 -14.20 -7.90
C PRO A 275 -9.80 -12.73 -8.27
N GLN A 276 -10.14 -11.81 -7.36
CA GLN A 276 -9.88 -10.36 -7.50
C GLN A 276 -8.76 -9.88 -6.58
N PHE A 277 -7.81 -9.12 -7.12
CA PHE A 277 -6.75 -8.46 -6.35
C PHE A 277 -6.83 -6.94 -6.52
N LEU A 278 -6.99 -6.20 -5.43
CA LEU A 278 -7.06 -4.74 -5.46
C LEU A 278 -5.66 -4.14 -5.69
N SER A 279 -5.58 -3.07 -6.49
CA SER A 279 -4.37 -2.28 -6.64
C SER A 279 -4.00 -1.54 -5.34
N ALA A 280 -2.73 -1.17 -5.20
CA ALA A 280 -2.22 -0.49 -4.01
C ALA A 280 -2.86 0.90 -3.76
N ASP A 281 -3.34 1.57 -4.81
CA ASP A 281 -4.09 2.83 -4.74
C ASP A 281 -5.62 2.63 -4.62
N GLY A 282 -6.09 1.39 -4.68
CA GLY A 282 -7.51 1.03 -4.58
C GLY A 282 -8.37 1.37 -5.79
N ARG A 283 -7.78 1.90 -6.88
CA ARG A 283 -8.52 2.34 -8.08
C ARG A 283 -8.80 1.24 -9.09
N HIS A 284 -8.09 0.12 -9.02
CA HIS A 284 -8.16 -0.94 -10.02
C HIS A 284 -8.23 -2.31 -9.34
N VAL A 285 -8.78 -3.27 -10.06
CA VAL A 285 -8.79 -4.68 -9.66
C VAL A 285 -8.16 -5.51 -10.77
N MET A 286 -7.33 -6.47 -10.39
CA MET A 286 -6.71 -7.43 -11.28
C MET A 286 -7.33 -8.81 -11.08
N ASN A 287 -7.68 -9.46 -12.19
CA ASN A 287 -8.06 -10.87 -12.24
C ASN A 287 -7.00 -11.66 -13.02
N PRO A 288 -6.27 -12.59 -12.37
CA PRO A 288 -5.32 -13.45 -13.05
C PRO A 288 -5.97 -14.75 -13.54
N GLU A 289 -5.80 -15.04 -14.82
CA GLU A 289 -6.18 -16.30 -15.46
C GLU A 289 -4.92 -17.10 -15.82
N ARG A 290 -4.91 -18.40 -15.50
CA ARG A 290 -3.81 -19.29 -15.92
C ARG A 290 -4.07 -19.75 -17.36
N VAL A 291 -3.16 -19.42 -18.27
CA VAL A 291 -3.29 -19.71 -19.71
C VAL A 291 -2.31 -20.76 -20.23
N ALA A 292 -1.32 -21.16 -19.42
CA ALA A 292 -0.36 -22.20 -19.77
C ALA A 292 0.03 -23.05 -18.54
N ASP A 293 0.72 -24.16 -18.79
CA ASP A 293 1.24 -25.05 -17.76
C ASP A 293 2.49 -24.47 -17.07
N ASP A 294 3.16 -25.26 -16.23
CA ASP A 294 4.36 -24.81 -15.50
C ASP A 294 5.64 -24.81 -16.32
N THR A 295 5.61 -25.27 -17.58
CA THR A 295 6.76 -25.21 -18.50
C THR A 295 6.86 -23.86 -19.19
N ALA A 296 5.73 -23.17 -19.38
CA ALA A 296 5.71 -21.81 -19.89
C ALA A 296 6.08 -20.80 -18.80
N TRP A 297 6.98 -19.87 -19.13
CA TRP A 297 7.31 -18.76 -18.25
C TRP A 297 6.06 -17.91 -17.98
N ASP A 298 5.46 -17.35 -19.03
CA ASP A 298 4.28 -16.48 -18.95
C ASP A 298 2.97 -17.27 -18.86
N LYS A 299 2.79 -17.98 -17.75
CA LYS A 299 1.63 -18.87 -17.54
C LYS A 299 0.37 -18.18 -17.05
N TYR A 300 0.42 -16.90 -16.74
CA TYR A 300 -0.74 -16.09 -16.35
C TYR A 300 -0.98 -14.93 -17.31
N VAL A 301 -2.26 -14.63 -17.54
CA VAL A 301 -2.72 -13.35 -18.09
C VAL A 301 -3.41 -12.59 -16.96
N TRP A 302 -2.90 -11.41 -16.67
CA TRP A 302 -3.50 -10.44 -15.76
C TRP A 302 -4.43 -9.53 -16.55
N THR A 303 -5.73 -9.58 -16.26
CA THR A 303 -6.69 -8.62 -16.79
C THR A 303 -7.00 -7.57 -15.72
N VAL A 304 -6.86 -6.30 -16.07
CA VAL A 304 -7.06 -5.18 -15.15
C VAL A 304 -8.37 -4.48 -15.45
N TYR A 305 -9.13 -4.17 -14.40
CA TYR A 305 -10.42 -3.51 -14.44
C TYR A 305 -10.40 -2.26 -13.58
N ASP A 306 -11.14 -1.24 -13.98
CA ASP A 306 -11.42 -0.07 -13.14
C ASP A 306 -12.32 -0.49 -11.97
N ALA A 307 -11.93 -0.16 -10.74
CA ALA A 307 -12.62 -0.65 -9.55
C ALA A 307 -13.98 0.02 -9.30
N ALA A 308 -14.20 1.21 -9.86
CA ALA A 308 -15.46 1.96 -9.68
C ALA A 308 -16.54 1.50 -10.66
N THR A 309 -16.14 1.19 -11.90
CA THR A 309 -17.04 0.87 -13.01
C THR A 309 -17.10 -0.61 -13.37
N GLY A 310 -16.04 -1.37 -13.05
CA GLY A 310 -15.85 -2.75 -13.51
C GLY A 310 -15.45 -2.85 -14.98
N GLU A 311 -15.20 -1.73 -15.66
CA GLU A 311 -14.76 -1.72 -17.06
C GLU A 311 -13.33 -2.24 -17.20
N ARG A 312 -13.07 -2.96 -18.29
CA ARG A 312 -11.74 -3.50 -18.57
C ARG A 312 -10.80 -2.40 -19.05
N VAL A 313 -9.66 -2.25 -18.38
CA VAL A 313 -8.59 -1.30 -18.73
C VAL A 313 -7.61 -1.92 -19.72
N GLY A 314 -7.22 -3.18 -19.52
CA GLY A 314 -6.31 -3.88 -20.42
C GLY A 314 -5.81 -5.21 -19.85
N GLN A 315 -4.73 -5.75 -20.43
CA GLN A 315 -4.16 -7.01 -19.98
C GLN A 315 -2.63 -7.06 -20.13
N ALA A 316 -1.98 -7.88 -19.32
CA ALA A 316 -0.55 -8.18 -19.44
C ALA A 316 -0.26 -9.65 -19.09
N LYS A 317 0.84 -10.19 -19.61
CA LYS A 317 1.30 -11.54 -19.26
C LYS A 317 2.21 -11.51 -18.03
N SER A 318 2.22 -12.59 -17.26
CA SER A 318 3.06 -12.73 -16.08
C SER A 318 3.35 -14.20 -15.78
N HIS A 319 4.50 -14.47 -15.16
CA HIS A 319 4.88 -15.79 -14.66
C HIS A 319 4.36 -16.06 -13.24
N VAL A 320 3.94 -15.02 -12.51
CA VAL A 320 3.33 -15.11 -11.18
C VAL A 320 1.84 -14.83 -11.23
N ARG A 321 1.09 -15.47 -10.32
CA ARG A 321 -0.36 -15.27 -10.18
C ARG A 321 -0.72 -13.86 -9.70
N TYR A 322 0.12 -13.26 -8.86
CA TYR A 322 -0.12 -11.95 -8.26
C TYR A 322 1.20 -11.26 -7.89
N ALA A 323 1.23 -9.94 -8.05
CA ALA A 323 2.22 -9.05 -7.46
C ALA A 323 1.53 -7.71 -7.08
N PRO A 324 2.05 -6.98 -6.07
CA PRO A 324 1.55 -5.63 -5.77
C PRO A 324 1.66 -4.72 -7.01
N PHE A 325 0.57 -4.05 -7.35
CA PHE A 325 0.48 -3.26 -8.57
C PHE A 325 -0.35 -1.99 -8.39
N PHE A 326 -0.22 -1.07 -9.34
CA PHE A 326 -1.15 0.03 -9.59
C PHE A 326 -1.15 0.38 -11.07
N VAL A 327 -2.07 1.24 -11.51
CA VAL A 327 -2.13 1.71 -12.90
C VAL A 327 -2.02 3.22 -12.94
N VAL A 328 -1.12 3.70 -13.80
CA VAL A 328 -0.96 5.12 -14.13
C VAL A 328 -1.09 5.28 -15.64
N ASP A 329 -2.06 6.07 -16.08
CA ASP A 329 -2.49 6.15 -17.47
C ASP A 329 -2.80 4.76 -18.08
N LYS A 330 -1.92 4.27 -18.96
CA LYS A 330 -2.00 2.94 -19.60
C LYS A 330 -0.95 1.96 -19.09
N LEU A 331 -0.16 2.35 -18.10
CA LEU A 331 0.93 1.55 -17.58
C LEU A 331 0.50 0.82 -16.33
N LEU A 332 0.61 -0.51 -16.35
CA LEU A 332 0.55 -1.35 -15.17
C LEU A 332 1.93 -1.37 -14.52
N VAL A 333 2.06 -0.70 -13.38
CA VAL A 333 3.31 -0.66 -12.62
C VAL A 333 3.25 -1.72 -11.52
N THR A 334 4.25 -2.58 -11.48
CA THR A 334 4.32 -3.73 -10.56
C THR A 334 5.75 -3.97 -10.08
N VAL A 335 5.91 -4.78 -9.04
CA VAL A 335 7.23 -5.27 -8.60
C VAL A 335 7.40 -6.74 -8.99
N SER A 336 8.49 -7.06 -9.68
CA SER A 336 8.94 -8.44 -9.95
C SER A 336 9.92 -8.87 -8.88
N GLY A 337 9.85 -10.14 -8.46
CA GLY A 337 10.81 -10.72 -7.53
C GLY A 337 12.21 -10.86 -8.15
N PRO A 338 13.25 -11.18 -7.35
CA PRO A 338 14.47 -11.71 -7.93
C PRO A 338 14.19 -13.10 -8.50
N GLU A 339 14.61 -13.33 -9.74
CA GLU A 339 14.24 -14.48 -10.54
C GLU A 339 15.46 -15.03 -11.27
N LEU A 340 15.57 -16.36 -11.37
CA LEU A 340 16.55 -17.02 -12.22
C LEU A 340 15.82 -17.68 -13.39
N ARG A 341 16.05 -17.19 -14.59
CA ARG A 341 15.39 -17.65 -15.81
C ARG A 341 16.35 -18.41 -16.70
N GLN A 342 16.00 -19.63 -17.08
CA GLN A 342 16.75 -20.35 -18.12
C GLN A 342 16.32 -19.83 -19.50
N THR A 343 17.31 -19.47 -20.31
CA THR A 343 17.14 -19.02 -21.69
C THR A 343 18.01 -19.86 -22.62
N ASP A 344 17.83 -19.73 -23.93
CA ASP A 344 18.70 -20.39 -24.92
C ASP A 344 20.17 -19.96 -24.79
N GLN A 345 20.44 -18.83 -24.12
CA GLN A 345 21.78 -18.30 -23.85
C GLN A 345 22.31 -18.68 -22.46
N GLY A 346 21.56 -19.52 -21.71
CA GLY A 346 21.89 -19.93 -20.34
C GLY A 346 21.01 -19.26 -19.29
N ALA A 347 21.42 -19.39 -18.03
CA ALA A 347 20.70 -18.84 -16.89
C ALA A 347 20.91 -17.32 -16.79
N VAL A 348 19.81 -16.56 -16.77
CA VAL A 348 19.78 -15.12 -16.59
C VAL A 348 19.20 -14.84 -15.21
N GLU A 349 19.97 -14.14 -14.37
CA GLU A 349 19.50 -13.64 -13.08
C GLU A 349 18.91 -12.25 -13.26
N GLU A 350 17.63 -12.10 -12.91
CA GLU A 350 16.93 -10.83 -12.87
C GLU A 350 16.82 -10.39 -11.40
N PRO A 351 17.31 -9.19 -11.04
CA PRO A 351 17.21 -8.71 -9.67
C PRO A 351 15.77 -8.32 -9.34
N LEU A 352 15.50 -8.11 -8.05
CA LEU A 352 14.28 -7.46 -7.62
C LEU A 352 14.14 -6.09 -8.32
N GLN A 353 12.99 -5.84 -8.95
CA GLN A 353 12.80 -4.67 -9.80
C GLN A 353 11.36 -4.16 -9.79
N ILE A 354 11.20 -2.85 -9.93
CA ILE A 354 9.92 -2.25 -10.32
C ILE A 354 9.88 -2.17 -11.86
N LYS A 355 8.73 -2.47 -12.47
CA LYS A 355 8.56 -2.43 -13.92
C LYS A 355 7.19 -1.90 -14.30
N ALA A 356 7.11 -1.28 -15.48
CA ALA A 356 5.86 -0.89 -16.12
C ALA A 356 5.59 -1.73 -17.36
N LEU A 357 4.34 -2.17 -17.49
CA LEU A 357 3.82 -2.89 -18.64
C LEU A 357 2.77 -2.01 -19.34
N ASP A 358 2.87 -1.81 -20.65
CA ASP A 358 1.82 -1.14 -21.41
C ASP A 358 0.60 -2.06 -21.52
N LEU A 359 -0.54 -1.65 -20.96
CA LEU A 359 -1.76 -2.47 -20.93
C LEU A 359 -2.42 -2.65 -22.30
N SER A 360 -2.01 -1.87 -23.31
CA SER A 360 -2.48 -1.96 -24.70
C SER A 360 -1.73 -3.05 -25.46
N THR A 361 -0.42 -3.16 -25.25
CA THR A 361 0.45 -4.12 -25.97
C THR A 361 0.80 -5.35 -25.13
N GLY A 362 0.77 -5.23 -23.81
CA GLY A 362 1.28 -6.22 -22.85
C GLY A 362 2.80 -6.23 -22.72
N GLU A 363 3.52 -5.31 -23.37
CA GLU A 363 4.99 -5.26 -23.41
C GLU A 363 5.55 -4.45 -22.24
N VAL A 364 6.80 -4.74 -21.87
CA VAL A 364 7.52 -3.97 -20.85
C VAL A 364 7.92 -2.60 -21.42
N ALA A 365 7.40 -1.54 -20.83
CA ALA A 365 7.74 -0.17 -21.18
C ALA A 365 9.08 0.27 -20.56
N TRP A 366 9.30 -0.07 -19.28
CA TRP A 366 10.54 0.21 -18.57
C TRP A 366 10.71 -0.69 -17.33
N THR A 367 11.96 -0.82 -16.86
CA THR A 367 12.32 -1.50 -15.61
C THR A 367 13.33 -0.68 -14.80
N GLN A 368 13.31 -0.82 -13.48
CA GLN A 368 14.31 -0.23 -12.59
C GLN A 368 14.64 -1.20 -11.45
N PRO A 369 15.92 -1.55 -11.24
CA PRO A 369 16.31 -2.43 -10.15
C PRO A 369 16.16 -1.72 -8.80
N ILE A 370 15.70 -2.47 -7.80
CA ILE A 370 15.46 -1.99 -6.43
C ILE A 370 16.12 -2.93 -5.40
N ARG A 371 16.46 -2.40 -4.23
CA ARG A 371 17.12 -3.18 -3.17
C ARG A 371 16.21 -4.28 -2.64
N ASP A 372 16.73 -5.50 -2.57
CA ASP A 372 16.09 -6.58 -1.82
C ASP A 372 16.45 -6.50 -0.34
N THR A 373 15.43 -6.53 0.50
CA THR A 373 15.55 -6.47 1.96
C THR A 373 15.16 -7.77 2.62
N VAL A 374 14.71 -8.76 1.84
CA VAL A 374 14.36 -10.09 2.36
C VAL A 374 15.60 -10.97 2.27
N ASN A 375 15.96 -11.61 3.37
CA ASN A 375 16.97 -12.66 3.31
C ASN A 375 16.40 -13.89 2.62
N ARG A 376 16.93 -14.20 1.44
CA ARG A 376 16.55 -15.37 0.63
C ARG A 376 17.62 -16.45 0.62
N LEU A 377 18.72 -16.27 1.35
CA LEU A 377 19.74 -17.28 1.46
C LEU A 377 19.15 -18.54 2.11
N PRO A 378 19.51 -19.74 1.64
CA PRO A 378 19.12 -20.96 2.31
C PRO A 378 19.61 -20.93 3.77
N PRO A 379 18.89 -21.55 4.71
CA PRO A 379 19.39 -21.69 6.07
C PRO A 379 20.77 -22.38 6.02
N PRO A 380 21.69 -22.03 6.93
CA PRO A 380 22.96 -22.72 7.03
C PRO A 380 22.74 -24.23 7.27
N PRO A 381 23.63 -25.10 6.76
CA PRO A 381 23.51 -26.56 6.87
C PRO A 381 23.57 -27.07 8.31
#